data_AF-Q9I328-F1
#
_entry.id   AF-Q9I328-F1
#
_cell.length_a   1.000
_cell.length_b   1.000
_cell.length_c   1.000
_cell.angle_alpha   90.00
_cell.angle_beta   90.00
_cell.angle_gamma   90.00
#
_symmetry.space_group_name_H-M   'P 1'
#
loop_
_entity.id
_entity.type
_entity.pdbx_description
1 polymer ?
#
loop_
_entity_poly.entity_id
_entity_poly.type
_entity_poly.pdbx_seq_one_letter_code
_entity_poly.pdbx_strand_id
1 'polypeptide(L)'
;MTLKPTQQRLLLMLGWLHLQCGQPRRAQVLLEALLSVAPERRDGRRALLLALLQQGLGEPAVRLCRQLQEDGEEEPGLWRCLSRAEQLAGRLDAARAAHARALELEARE
;
A
#
# COMPACT_ATOMS: atom_id res chain seq x y z
N MET A 1 -13.50 -11.98 17.10
CA MET A 1 -14.64 -12.10 16.17
C MET A 1 -14.08 -12.24 14.77
N THR A 2 -14.48 -13.25 14.00
CA THR A 2 -14.02 -13.45 12.62
C THR A 2 -15.06 -12.89 11.65
N LEU A 3 -14.63 -12.10 10.66
CA LEU A 3 -15.51 -11.63 9.59
C LEU A 3 -15.65 -12.70 8.52
N LYS A 4 -16.87 -12.92 8.02
CA LYS A 4 -17.13 -13.78 6.87
C LYS A 4 -16.38 -13.26 5.63
N PRO A 5 -15.97 -14.11 4.67
CA PRO A 5 -15.29 -13.67 3.45
C PRO A 5 -16.05 -12.57 2.67
N THR A 6 -17.38 -12.58 2.70
CA THR A 6 -18.20 -11.50 2.11
C THR A 6 -18.05 -10.18 2.85
N GLN A 7 -17.99 -10.19 4.18
CA GLN A 7 -17.78 -8.98 4.99
C GLN A 7 -16.37 -8.42 4.76
N GLN A 8 -15.35 -9.29 4.65
CA GLN A 8 -13.99 -8.89 4.31
C GLN A 8 -13.92 -8.19 2.93
N ARG A 9 -14.58 -8.76 1.91
CA ARG A 9 -14.67 -8.15 0.57
C ARG A 9 -15.37 -6.79 0.60
N LEU A 10 -16.44 -6.66 1.38
CA LEU A 10 -17.15 -5.38 1.53
C LEU A 10 -16.26 -4.31 2.19
N LEU A 11 -15.50 -4.66 3.23
CA LEU A 11 -14.53 -3.72 3.83
C LEU A 11 -13.48 -3.26 2.83
N LEU A 12 -12.93 -4.18 2.03
CA LEU A 12 -11.98 -3.85 0.97
C LEU A 12 -12.59 -2.89 -0.06
N MET A 13 -13.79 -3.19 -0.57
CA MET A 13 -14.49 -2.36 -1.55
C MET A 13 -14.79 -0.96 -1.01
N LEU A 14 -15.27 -0.86 0.23
CA LEU A 14 -15.52 0.43 0.89
C LEU A 14 -14.22 1.21 1.11
N GLY A 15 -13.13 0.54 1.47
CA GLY A 15 -11.79 1.15 1.55
C GLY A 15 -11.39 1.79 0.21
N TRP A 16 -11.52 1.04 -0.88
CA TRP A 16 -11.27 1.56 -2.24
C TRP A 16 -12.18 2.72 -2.63
N LEU A 17 -13.48 2.65 -2.30
CA LEU A 17 -14.43 3.73 -2.57
C LEU A 17 -14.01 5.01 -1.83
N HIS A 18 -13.63 4.92 -0.55
CA HIS A 18 -13.13 6.07 0.19
C HIS A 18 -11.86 6.66 -0.42
N LEU A 19 -10.94 5.84 -0.95
CA LEU A 19 -9.75 6.35 -1.67
C LEU A 19 -10.14 7.11 -2.93
N GLN A 20 -11.06 6.58 -3.74
CA GLN A 20 -11.55 7.25 -4.94
C GLN A 20 -12.27 8.57 -4.63
N CYS A 21 -12.98 8.64 -3.50
CA CYS A 21 -13.64 9.85 -3.03
C CYS A 21 -12.71 10.83 -2.28
N GLY A 22 -11.39 10.64 -2.30
CA GLY A 22 -10.44 11.54 -1.63
C GLY A 22 -10.50 11.51 -0.11
N GLN A 23 -10.94 10.39 0.48
CA GLN A 23 -11.10 10.20 1.93
C GLN A 23 -10.12 9.14 2.47
N PRO A 24 -8.79 9.32 2.33
CA PRO A 24 -7.84 8.26 2.65
C PRO A 24 -7.79 7.91 4.14
N ARG A 25 -8.09 8.84 5.06
CA ARG A 25 -8.24 8.54 6.49
C ARG A 25 -9.35 7.52 6.77
N ARG A 26 -10.49 7.64 6.09
CA ARG A 26 -11.60 6.68 6.24
C ARG A 26 -11.26 5.34 5.62
N ALA A 27 -10.57 5.36 4.47
CA ALA A 27 -10.07 4.13 3.85
C ALA A 27 -9.12 3.38 4.79
N GLN A 28 -8.16 4.09 5.41
CA GLN A 28 -7.22 3.51 6.37
C GLN A 28 -7.94 2.77 7.50
N VAL A 29 -8.93 3.39 8.15
CA VAL A 29 -9.68 2.75 9.26
C VAL A 29 -10.33 1.44 8.84
N LEU A 30 -10.96 1.40 7.67
CA LEU A 30 -11.62 0.18 7.17
C LEU A 30 -10.61 -0.91 6.78
N LEU A 31 -9.48 -0.52 6.22
CA LEU A 31 -8.43 -1.43 5.77
C LEU A 31 -7.63 -1.99 6.95
N GLU A 32 -7.39 -1.20 7.99
CA GLU A 32 -6.84 -1.67 9.26
C GLU A 32 -7.80 -2.66 9.95
N ALA A 33 -9.10 -2.37 9.94
CA ALA A 33 -10.12 -3.31 10.44
C ALA A 33 -10.10 -4.63 9.65
N LEU A 34 -10.02 -4.58 8.32
CA LEU A 34 -9.86 -5.77 7.47
C LEU A 34 -8.60 -6.57 7.83
N LEU A 35 -7.45 -5.91 7.91
CA LEU A 35 -6.17 -6.57 8.14
C LEU A 35 -5.99 -7.08 9.57
N SER A 36 -6.75 -6.54 10.54
CA SER A 36 -6.80 -7.07 11.90
C SER A 36 -7.44 -8.47 11.98
N VAL A 37 -8.29 -8.84 11.01
CA VAL A 37 -8.96 -10.16 10.97
C VAL A 37 -8.45 -11.07 9.86
N ALA A 38 -7.80 -10.51 8.84
CA ALA A 38 -7.25 -11.22 7.69
C ALA A 38 -5.90 -10.60 7.27
N PRO A 39 -4.84 -10.73 8.10
CA PRO A 39 -3.55 -10.10 7.86
C PRO A 39 -2.86 -10.58 6.58
N GLU A 40 -3.19 -11.75 6.07
CA GLU A 40 -2.65 -12.36 4.84
C GLU A 40 -3.16 -11.70 3.55
N ARG A 41 -4.17 -10.83 3.64
CA ARG A 41 -4.78 -10.15 2.49
C ARG A 41 -3.87 -9.10 1.86
N ARG A 42 -3.08 -9.52 0.88
CA ARG A 42 -2.23 -8.64 0.06
C ARG A 42 -3.00 -7.51 -0.63
N ASP A 43 -4.21 -7.79 -1.12
CA ASP A 43 -5.11 -6.79 -1.69
C ASP A 43 -5.47 -5.66 -0.69
N GLY A 44 -5.76 -6.03 0.57
CA GLY A 44 -6.00 -5.09 1.66
C GLY A 44 -4.75 -4.29 2.02
N ARG A 45 -3.57 -4.92 2.05
CA ARG A 45 -2.30 -4.24 2.30
C ARG A 45 -1.95 -3.24 1.20
N ARG A 46 -2.14 -3.59 -0.09
CA ARG A 46 -1.94 -2.67 -1.22
C ARG A 46 -2.89 -1.47 -1.15
N ALA A 47 -4.16 -1.68 -0.82
CA ALA A 47 -5.10 -0.58 -0.62
C ALA A 47 -4.68 0.31 0.56
N LEU A 48 -4.20 -0.27 1.67
CA LEU A 48 -3.72 0.48 2.83
C LEU A 48 -2.49 1.32 2.46
N LEU A 49 -1.57 0.75 1.67
CA LEU A 49 -0.40 1.47 1.17
C LEU A 49 -0.81 2.74 0.41
N LEU A 50 -1.79 2.65 -0.50
CA LEU A 50 -2.29 3.83 -1.20
C LEU A 50 -2.94 4.84 -0.25
N ALA A 51 -3.66 4.38 0.77
CA ALA A 51 -4.23 5.26 1.80
C ALA A 51 -3.14 6.03 2.57
N LEU A 52 -2.04 5.38 2.91
CA LEU A 52 -0.89 6.00 3.59
C LEU A 52 -0.19 7.01 2.68
N LEU A 53 0.02 6.67 1.41
CA LEU A 53 0.63 7.57 0.43
C LEU A 53 -0.21 8.82 0.17
N GLN A 54 -1.54 8.70 0.03
CA GLN A 54 -2.44 9.84 -0.15
C GLN A 54 -2.50 10.74 1.09
N GLN A 55 -2.22 10.22 2.29
CA GLN A 55 -2.14 11.00 3.53
C GLN A 55 -0.77 11.64 3.77
N GLY A 56 0.23 11.36 2.93
CA GLY A 56 1.60 11.84 3.14
C GLY A 56 2.35 11.09 4.26
N LEU A 57 1.86 9.93 4.69
CA LEU A 57 2.46 9.14 5.78
C LEU A 57 3.61 8.27 5.23
N GLY A 58 4.75 8.90 4.95
CA GLY A 58 5.91 8.26 4.33
C GLY A 58 6.48 7.09 5.13
N GLU A 59 6.77 7.28 6.42
CA GLU A 59 7.35 6.23 7.28
C GLU A 59 6.48 4.96 7.37
N PRO A 60 5.16 5.04 7.68
CA PRO A 60 4.28 3.88 7.60
C PRO A 60 4.23 3.22 6.22
N ALA A 61 4.19 4.02 5.14
CA ALA A 61 4.13 3.50 3.79
C ALA A 61 5.41 2.72 3.42
N VAL A 62 6.60 3.21 3.80
CA VAL A 62 7.86 2.51 3.57
C VAL A 62 7.85 1.14 4.26
N ARG A 63 7.43 1.07 5.53
CA ARG A 63 7.35 -0.21 6.26
C ARG A 63 6.43 -1.20 5.55
N LEU A 64 5.27 -0.75 5.08
CA LEU A 64 4.31 -1.60 4.38
C LEU A 64 4.83 -2.06 3.02
N CYS A 65 5.53 -1.20 2.27
CA CYS A 65 6.23 -1.62 1.04
C CYS A 65 7.22 -2.75 1.32
N ARG A 66 8.06 -2.61 2.36
CA ARG A 66 9.06 -3.63 2.70
C ARG A 66 8.42 -4.96 3.09
N GLN A 67 7.32 -4.94 3.84
CA GLN A 67 6.56 -6.16 4.16
C GLN A 67 5.99 -6.84 2.90
N LEU A 68 5.49 -6.06 1.94
CA LEU A 68 5.01 -6.62 0.66
C LEU A 68 6.16 -7.22 -0.17
N GLN A 69 7.34 -6.59 -0.15
CA GLN A 69 8.54 -7.11 -0.80
C GLN A 69 9.04 -8.40 -0.13
N GLU A 70 9.05 -8.46 1.21
CA GLU A 70 9.38 -9.67 1.98
C GLU A 70 8.42 -10.83 1.66
N ASP A 71 7.16 -10.53 1.35
CA ASP A 71 6.15 -11.48 0.88
C ASP A 71 6.31 -11.86 -0.62
N GLY A 72 7.35 -11.34 -1.30
CA GLY A 72 7.67 -11.67 -2.70
C GLY A 72 6.93 -10.84 -3.74
N GLU A 73 6.32 -9.71 -3.37
CA GLU A 73 5.82 -8.76 -4.36
C GLU A 73 6.99 -7.95 -4.95
N GLU A 74 7.31 -8.18 -6.21
CA GLU A 74 8.43 -7.50 -6.90
C GLU A 74 8.00 -6.68 -8.13
N GLU A 75 6.70 -6.50 -8.31
CA GLU A 75 6.10 -5.76 -9.44
C GLU A 75 6.61 -4.30 -9.50
N PRO A 76 6.79 -3.72 -10.69
CA PRO A 76 7.27 -2.33 -10.82
C PRO A 76 6.40 -1.31 -10.08
N GLY A 77 5.09 -1.56 -9.99
CA GLY A 77 4.15 -0.73 -9.26
C GLY A 77 4.48 -0.60 -7.76
N LEU A 78 5.01 -1.65 -7.12
CA LEU A 78 5.41 -1.58 -5.71
C LEU A 78 6.67 -0.73 -5.54
N TRP A 79 7.63 -0.83 -6.46
CA TRP A 79 8.83 0.01 -6.47
C TRP A 79 8.50 1.49 -6.67
N ARG A 80 7.50 1.82 -7.52
CA ARG A 80 6.96 3.18 -7.61
C ARG A 80 6.35 3.67 -6.31
N CYS A 81 5.59 2.82 -5.62
CA CYS A 81 5.02 3.16 -4.31
C CYS A 81 6.11 3.37 -3.25
N LEU A 82 7.14 2.52 -3.21
CA LEU A 82 8.29 2.67 -2.33
C LEU A 82 9.06 3.97 -2.60
N SER A 83 9.29 4.30 -3.86
CA SER A 83 9.91 5.57 -4.24
C SER A 83 9.12 6.75 -3.66
N ARG A 84 7.79 6.78 -3.86
CA ARG A 84 6.93 7.82 -3.31
C ARG A 84 6.94 7.85 -1.77
N ALA A 85 6.94 6.69 -1.12
CA ALA A 85 7.00 6.58 0.33
C ALA A 85 8.31 7.16 0.89
N GLU A 86 9.46 6.82 0.29
CA GLU A 86 10.78 7.32 0.67
C GLU A 86 10.90 8.85 0.43
N GLN A 87 10.28 9.37 -0.64
CA GLN A 87 10.19 10.83 -0.85
C GLN A 87 9.43 11.52 0.30
N LEU A 88 8.27 10.98 0.68
CA LEU A 88 7.45 11.50 1.77
C LEU A 88 8.16 11.38 3.14
N ALA A 89 9.05 10.40 3.30
CA ALA A 89 9.89 10.23 4.47
C ALA A 89 11.17 11.10 4.44
N GLY A 90 11.38 11.92 3.40
CA GLY A 90 12.55 12.79 3.26
C GLY A 90 13.83 12.08 2.82
N ARG A 91 13.77 10.80 2.42
CA ARG A 91 14.93 9.98 2.06
C ARG A 91 15.14 9.98 0.54
N LEU A 92 15.53 11.12 0.01
CA LEU A 92 15.58 11.37 -1.44
C LEU A 92 16.49 10.40 -2.20
N ASP A 93 17.60 9.95 -1.60
CA ASP A 93 18.51 9.00 -2.24
C ASP A 93 17.86 7.62 -2.41
N ALA A 94 17.19 7.13 -1.36
CA ALA A 94 16.43 5.88 -1.39
C ALA A 94 15.26 5.97 -2.38
N ALA A 95 14.58 7.12 -2.44
CA ALA A 95 13.53 7.37 -3.42
C ALA A 95 14.00 7.26 -4.87
N ARG A 96 15.17 7.83 -5.19
CA ARG A 96 15.76 7.73 -6.53
C ARG A 96 16.14 6.28 -6.87
N ALA A 97 16.73 5.55 -5.92
CA ALA A 97 17.08 4.14 -6.12
C ALA A 97 15.84 3.28 -6.40
N ALA A 98 14.76 3.46 -5.63
CA ALA A 98 13.51 2.75 -5.85
C ALA A 98 12.84 3.10 -7.19
N HIS A 99 12.91 4.36 -7.62
CA HIS A 99 12.39 4.78 -8.92
C HIS A 99 13.17 4.15 -10.08
N ALA A 100 14.51 4.15 -10.00
CA ALA A 100 15.36 3.51 -10.99
C ALA A 100 15.03 2.01 -11.11
N ARG A 101 14.82 1.34 -9.97
CA ARG A 101 14.43 -0.08 -9.95
C ARG A 101 13.07 -0.33 -10.61
N ALA A 102 12.09 0.55 -10.42
CA ALA A 102 10.80 0.44 -11.11
C ALA A 102 10.96 0.52 -12.63
N LEU A 103 11.76 1.48 -13.12
CA LEU A 103 12.02 1.64 -14.56
C LEU A 103 12.77 0.45 -15.16
N GLU A 104 13.73 -0.12 -14.43
CA GLU A 104 14.44 -1.33 -14.86
C GLU A 104 13.51 -2.53 -15.04
N LEU A 105 12.48 -2.67 -14.21
CA LEU A 105 11.51 -3.75 -14.29
C LEU A 105 10.49 -3.51 -15.41
N GLU A 106 9.99 -2.27 -15.55
CA GLU A 106 9.09 -1.88 -16.65
C GLU A 106 9.76 -2.05 -18.03
N ALA A 107 11.08 -1.89 -18.12
CA ALA A 107 11.82 -2.11 -19.36
C ALA A 107 12.01 -3.59 -19.73
N ARG A 108 11.68 -4.53 -18.83
CA ARG A 108 11.80 -5.98 -19.04
C ARG A 108 10.48 -6.64 -19.43
N GLU A 109 9.36 -5.95 -19.23
CA GLU A 109 8.00 -6.39 -19.60
C GLU A 109 7.66 -6.07 -21.07
#